data_AF-A0A9W7L2U9-F1
#
_entry.id   AF-A0A9W7L2U9-F1
#
_cell.length_a   1.000
_cell.length_b   1.000
_cell.length_c   1.000
_cell.angle_alpha   90.00
_cell.angle_beta   90.00
_cell.angle_gamma   90.00
#
_symmetry.space_group_name_H-M   'P 1'
#
loop_
_entity.id
_entity.type
_entity.pdbx_description
1 polymer ?
#
loop_
_entity_poly.entity_id
_entity_poly.type
_entity_poly.pdbx_seq_one_letter_code
_entity_poly.pdbx_strand_id
1 'polypeptide(L)'
;MEVDADLARVLDDFKGESKPIGMCCIAPTILAKRFGAKGVNLTVGMSGGDEDVWPYSGAAGACEAMGAKHTDADVEEVVVDLENKIVTSPAYMKNAEPHEVHGSVGRMIKGVMDLI
;
A
#
# COMPACT_ATOMS: atom_id res chain seq x y z
N MET A 1 -1.84 -5.79 -19.07
CA MET A 1 -1.91 -4.56 -18.24
C MET A 1 -0.53 -4.34 -17.65
N GLU A 2 0.05 -3.19 -17.92
CA GLU A 2 1.40 -2.79 -17.49
C GLU A 2 1.31 -1.49 -16.68
N VAL A 3 2.29 -1.27 -15.81
CA VAL A 3 2.41 0.02 -15.09
C VAL A 3 2.91 1.06 -16.10
N ASP A 4 2.39 2.28 -16.00
CA ASP A 4 2.86 3.42 -16.79
C ASP A 4 4.40 3.52 -16.77
N ALA A 5 4.99 3.82 -17.93
CA ALA A 5 6.44 3.75 -18.11
C ALA A 5 7.20 4.76 -17.24
N ASP A 6 6.66 5.97 -17.08
CA ASP A 6 7.29 6.99 -16.25
C ASP A 6 7.18 6.64 -14.76
N LEU A 7 6.03 6.13 -14.33
CA LEU A 7 5.85 5.66 -12.97
C LEU A 7 6.75 4.46 -12.67
N ALA A 8 6.85 3.49 -13.59
CA ALA A 8 7.72 2.33 -13.43
C ALA A 8 9.18 2.73 -13.25
N ARG A 9 9.67 3.66 -14.09
CA ARG A 9 11.03 4.20 -13.99
C ARG A 9 11.27 4.86 -12.63
N VAL A 10 10.38 5.75 -12.18
CA VAL A 10 10.53 6.42 -10.88
C VAL A 10 10.55 5.42 -9.72
N LEU A 11 9.69 4.39 -9.76
CA LEU A 11 9.67 3.35 -8.73
C LEU A 11 10.96 2.53 -8.71
N ASP A 12 11.50 2.20 -9.89
CA ASP A 12 12.77 1.48 -10.01
C ASP A 12 13.94 2.33 -9.48
N ASP A 13 13.99 3.62 -9.83
CA ASP A 13 15.03 4.55 -9.37
C ASP A 13 14.99 4.70 -7.84
N PHE A 14 13.80 4.90 -7.25
CA PHE A 14 13.65 5.01 -5.79
C PHE A 14 14.09 3.72 -5.07
N LYS A 15 13.69 2.56 -5.58
CA LYS A 15 14.05 1.28 -4.97
C LYS A 15 15.54 0.98 -5.14
N GLY A 16 16.12 1.29 -6.31
CA GLY A 16 17.54 1.13 -6.60
C GLY A 16 18.43 1.99 -5.70
N GLU A 17 17.96 3.18 -5.32
CA GLU A 17 18.64 4.08 -4.39
C GLU A 17 18.25 3.85 -2.92
N SER A 18 17.49 2.81 -2.60
CA SER A 18 17.01 2.52 -1.23
C SER A 18 16.28 3.73 -0.59
N LYS A 19 15.50 4.46 -1.39
CA LYS A 19 14.64 5.56 -0.92
C LYS A 19 13.26 5.00 -0.54
N PRO A 20 12.65 5.48 0.56
CA PRO A 20 11.35 4.99 1.00
C PRO A 20 10.23 5.40 0.04
N ILE A 21 9.24 4.52 -0.11
CA ILE A 21 8.06 4.71 -0.97
C ILE A 21 6.80 4.62 -0.12
N GLY A 22 5.99 5.69 -0.11
CA GLY A 22 4.68 5.72 0.55
C GLY A 22 3.55 5.58 -0.47
N MET A 23 2.59 4.67 -0.24
CA MET A 23 1.38 4.55 -1.07
C MET A 23 0.12 4.34 -0.23
N CYS A 24 -0.98 5.01 -0.58
CA CYS A 24 -2.23 4.92 0.15
C CYS A 24 -3.41 4.52 -0.73
N CYS A 25 -4.48 4.02 -0.09
CA CYS A 25 -5.72 3.61 -0.75
C CYS A 25 -5.49 2.49 -1.77
N ILE A 26 -5.82 2.71 -3.04
CA ILE A 26 -5.65 1.72 -4.11
C ILE A 26 -4.23 1.73 -4.72
N ALA A 27 -3.43 2.77 -4.48
CA ALA A 27 -2.10 2.91 -5.07
C ALA A 27 -1.14 1.74 -4.80
N PRO A 28 -1.14 1.06 -3.62
CA PRO A 28 -0.29 -0.11 -3.37
C PRO A 28 -0.44 -1.25 -4.38
N THR A 29 -1.59 -1.35 -5.07
CA THR A 29 -1.77 -2.32 -6.17
C THR A 29 -0.74 -2.15 -7.29
N ILE A 30 -0.23 -0.93 -7.51
CA ILE A 30 0.82 -0.63 -8.48
C ILE A 30 2.15 -1.26 -8.05
N LEU A 31 2.47 -1.21 -6.74
CA LEU A 31 3.65 -1.88 -6.19
C LEU A 31 3.51 -3.41 -6.29
N ALA A 32 2.32 -3.95 -6.05
CA ALA A 32 2.06 -5.36 -6.27
C ALA A 32 2.30 -5.75 -7.74
N LYS A 33 1.83 -4.93 -8.69
CA LYS A 33 2.05 -5.20 -10.11
C LYS A 33 3.52 -5.10 -10.53
N ARG A 34 4.24 -4.09 -10.05
CA ARG A 34 5.63 -3.81 -10.45
C ARG A 34 6.64 -4.72 -9.74
N PHE A 35 6.42 -5.00 -8.46
CA PHE A 35 7.37 -5.65 -7.56
C PHE A 35 6.82 -6.88 -6.83
N GLY A 36 5.59 -7.30 -7.09
CA GLY A 36 4.98 -8.46 -6.42
C GLY A 36 5.81 -9.73 -6.57
N ALA A 37 6.35 -10.03 -7.76
CA ALA A 37 7.26 -11.17 -7.94
C ALA A 37 8.55 -11.12 -7.10
N LYS A 38 8.87 -9.96 -6.49
CA LYS A 38 9.98 -9.78 -5.54
C LYS A 38 9.53 -9.87 -4.07
N GLY A 39 8.29 -10.26 -3.80
CA GLY A 39 7.78 -10.52 -2.45
C GLY A 39 7.52 -9.28 -1.60
N VAL A 40 7.19 -8.13 -2.18
CA VAL A 40 6.90 -6.90 -1.40
C VAL A 40 5.70 -7.10 -0.47
N ASN A 41 5.78 -6.56 0.74
CA ASN A 41 4.69 -6.56 1.72
C ASN A 41 3.95 -5.22 1.72
N LEU A 42 2.63 -5.25 1.67
CA LEU A 42 1.80 -4.05 1.61
C LEU A 42 0.39 -4.27 2.16
N THR A 43 -0.33 -3.17 2.40
CA THR A 43 -1.75 -3.19 2.69
C THR A 43 -2.55 -2.35 1.70
N VAL A 44 -3.77 -2.79 1.43
CA VAL A 44 -4.85 -2.05 0.79
C VAL A 44 -6.10 -2.01 1.69
N GLY A 45 -5.98 -2.37 2.98
CA GLY A 45 -7.10 -2.51 3.91
C GLY A 45 -7.24 -3.92 4.45
N MET A 46 -8.47 -4.28 4.80
CA MET A 46 -8.84 -5.63 5.21
C MET A 46 -9.18 -6.49 3.99
N SER A 47 -8.72 -7.74 4.00
CA SER A 47 -9.03 -8.77 2.99
C SER A 47 -10.45 -9.35 3.09
N GLY A 48 -11.19 -9.00 4.16
CA GLY A 48 -12.58 -9.37 4.36
C GLY A 48 -13.24 -8.50 5.43
N GLY A 49 -14.56 -8.62 5.56
CA GLY A 49 -15.36 -7.82 6.49
C GLY A 49 -16.74 -7.51 5.92
N ASP A 50 -17.47 -6.65 6.62
CA ASP A 50 -18.74 -6.11 6.14
C ASP A 50 -18.49 -5.25 4.89
N GLU A 51 -19.24 -5.47 3.80
CA GLU A 51 -19.12 -4.71 2.55
C GLU A 51 -19.47 -3.23 2.73
N ASP A 52 -20.33 -2.90 3.70
CA ASP A 52 -20.65 -1.52 4.04
C ASP A 52 -19.48 -0.81 4.75
N VAL A 53 -18.51 -1.56 5.28
CA VAL A 53 -17.31 -1.02 5.94
C VAL A 53 -16.09 -1.11 5.02
N TRP A 54 -15.90 -2.23 4.33
CA TRP A 54 -14.77 -2.53 3.46
C TRP A 54 -15.24 -2.89 2.04
N PRO A 55 -15.74 -1.91 1.26
CA PRO A 55 -16.33 -2.15 -0.06
C PRO A 55 -15.33 -2.65 -1.12
N TYR A 56 -14.03 -2.61 -0.83
CA TYR A 56 -12.96 -2.94 -1.78
C TYR A 56 -12.02 -4.06 -1.31
N SER A 57 -12.46 -4.90 -0.37
CA SER A 57 -11.66 -6.00 0.20
C SER A 57 -11.08 -6.96 -0.84
N GLY A 58 -11.75 -7.14 -1.99
CA GLY A 58 -11.25 -7.94 -3.12
C GLY A 58 -9.90 -7.47 -3.71
N ALA A 59 -9.48 -6.22 -3.45
CA ALA A 59 -8.17 -5.71 -3.87
C ALA A 59 -7.01 -6.48 -3.22
N ALA A 60 -7.21 -7.02 -2.01
CA ALA A 60 -6.25 -7.88 -1.32
C ALA A 60 -5.84 -9.08 -2.17
N GLY A 61 -6.83 -9.86 -2.62
CA GLY A 61 -6.59 -11.05 -3.45
C GLY A 61 -5.97 -10.71 -4.81
N ALA A 62 -6.28 -9.54 -5.38
CA ALA A 62 -5.63 -9.07 -6.60
C ALA A 62 -4.13 -8.78 -6.37
N CYS A 63 -3.76 -8.17 -5.23
CA CYS A 63 -2.36 -7.95 -4.85
C CYS A 63 -1.60 -9.27 -4.70
N GLU A 64 -2.21 -10.25 -4.03
CA GLU A 64 -1.63 -11.58 -3.83
C GLU A 64 -1.46 -12.33 -5.15
N ALA A 65 -2.45 -12.27 -6.04
CA ALA A 65 -2.36 -12.85 -7.38
C ALA A 65 -1.24 -12.24 -8.24
N MET A 66 -0.79 -11.01 -7.93
CA MET A 66 0.37 -10.37 -8.55
C MET A 66 1.71 -10.71 -7.87
N GLY A 67 1.69 -11.54 -6.81
CA GLY A 67 2.85 -12.05 -6.09
C GLY A 67 3.23 -11.24 -4.85
N ALA A 68 2.57 -10.12 -4.58
CA ALA A 68 2.81 -9.36 -3.35
C ALA A 68 2.24 -10.09 -2.13
N LYS A 69 2.79 -9.81 -0.96
CA LYS A 69 2.19 -10.19 0.31
C LYS A 69 1.23 -9.09 0.75
N HIS A 70 -0.04 -9.41 0.93
CA HIS A 70 -0.98 -8.53 1.58
C HIS A 70 -0.97 -8.76 3.10
N THR A 71 -0.95 -7.68 3.87
CA THR A 71 -1.17 -7.70 5.31
C THR A 71 -2.39 -6.85 5.62
N ASP A 72 -3.39 -7.44 6.28
CA ASP A 72 -4.58 -6.74 6.76
C ASP A 72 -4.18 -5.59 7.68
N ALA A 73 -4.81 -4.42 7.49
CA ALA A 73 -4.62 -3.25 8.33
C ALA A 73 -5.88 -2.37 8.31
N ASP A 74 -6.31 -1.91 9.48
CA ASP A 74 -7.40 -0.93 9.58
C ASP A 74 -6.89 0.50 9.26
N VAL A 75 -7.79 1.48 9.15
CA VAL A 75 -7.51 2.90 8.90
C VAL A 75 -6.58 3.52 9.96
N GLU A 76 -6.53 2.91 11.14
CA GLU A 76 -5.65 3.28 12.24
C GLU A 76 -4.21 2.73 12.13
N GLU A 77 -3.98 1.84 11.18
CA GLU A 77 -2.73 1.09 11.04
C GLU A 77 -2.01 1.42 9.74
N VAL A 78 -0.73 1.03 9.68
CA VAL A 78 0.11 1.10 8.48
C VAL A 78 0.95 -0.16 8.39
N VAL A 79 1.21 -0.61 7.17
CA VAL A 79 2.13 -1.72 6.92
C VAL A 79 3.45 -1.16 6.40
N VAL A 80 4.53 -1.54 7.09
CA VAL A 80 5.91 -1.16 6.76
C VAL A 80 6.67 -2.41 6.33
N ASP A 81 7.13 -2.41 5.09
CA ASP A 81 8.10 -3.37 4.57
C ASP A 81 9.50 -2.75 4.70
N LEU A 82 10.21 -3.14 5.76
CA LEU A 82 11.54 -2.60 6.06
C LEU A 82 12.59 -3.00 5.03
N GLU A 83 12.47 -4.20 4.45
CA GLU A 83 13.42 -4.72 3.47
C GLU A 83 13.35 -3.92 2.17
N ASN A 84 12.13 -3.58 1.74
CA ASN A 84 11.89 -2.85 0.51
C ASN A 84 11.66 -1.33 0.72
N LYS A 85 11.70 -0.86 1.98
CA LYS A 85 11.36 0.50 2.42
C LYS A 85 10.02 1.00 1.86
N ILE A 86 9.00 0.16 1.92
CA ILE A 86 7.64 0.50 1.46
C ILE A 86 6.75 0.74 2.69
N VAL A 87 5.96 1.81 2.67
CA VAL A 87 4.98 2.13 3.70
C VAL A 87 3.62 2.31 3.06
N THR A 88 2.62 1.58 3.56
CA THR A 88 1.28 1.60 2.97
C THR A 88 0.17 1.78 3.99
N SER A 89 -0.91 2.43 3.58
CA SER A 89 -2.09 2.70 4.42
C SER A 89 -3.39 2.56 3.61
N PRO A 90 -4.49 2.13 4.25
CA PRO A 90 -5.73 1.85 3.54
C PRO A 90 -6.57 3.07 3.18
N ALA A 91 -6.50 4.17 3.95
CA ALA A 91 -7.28 5.40 3.66
C ALA A 91 -8.76 5.10 3.34
N TYR A 92 -9.27 5.57 2.19
CA TYR A 92 -10.66 5.36 1.74
C TYR A 92 -10.97 3.96 1.19
N MET A 93 -10.08 2.98 1.36
CA MET A 93 -10.44 1.58 1.12
C MET A 93 -11.48 1.08 2.13
N LYS A 94 -11.58 1.77 3.28
CA LYS A 94 -12.68 1.70 4.25
C LYS A 94 -13.66 2.85 4.01
N ASN A 95 -14.95 2.63 4.26
CA ASN A 95 -15.92 3.72 4.43
C ASN A 95 -15.65 4.46 5.75
N ALA A 96 -14.60 5.28 5.75
CA ALA A 96 -14.10 6.02 6.91
C ALA A 96 -14.40 7.52 6.82
N GLU A 97 -14.48 8.18 7.97
CA GLU A 97 -14.63 9.62 8.05
C GLU A 97 -13.32 10.35 7.67
N PRO A 98 -13.39 11.60 7.18
CA PRO A 98 -12.20 12.34 6.75
C PRO A 98 -11.10 12.46 7.82
N HIS A 99 -11.47 12.51 9.10
CA HIS A 99 -10.52 12.64 10.20
C HIS A 99 -9.73 11.33 10.44
N GLU A 100 -10.36 10.17 10.25
CA GLU A 100 -9.71 8.86 10.30
C GLU A 100 -8.73 8.70 9.13
N VAL A 101 -9.14 9.09 7.92
CA VAL A 101 -8.28 9.05 6.73
C VAL A 101 -7.09 10.00 6.87
N HIS A 102 -7.30 11.19 7.42
CA HIS A 102 -6.21 12.11 7.75
C HIS A 102 -5.18 11.45 8.67
N GLY A 103 -5.65 10.75 9.72
CA GLY A 103 -4.78 9.96 10.59
C GLY A 103 -4.05 8.84 9.84
N SER A 104 -4.74 8.11 8.96
CA SER A 104 -4.20 7.01 8.16
C SER A 104 -3.03 7.45 7.30
N VAL A 105 -3.25 8.52 6.51
CA VAL A 105 -2.21 9.10 5.64
C VAL A 105 -1.11 9.75 6.47
N GLY A 106 -1.45 10.41 7.58
CA GLY A 106 -0.46 11.01 8.50
C GLY A 106 0.51 9.99 9.09
N ARG A 107 0.00 8.82 9.52
CA ARG A 107 0.85 7.71 9.98
C ARG A 107 1.70 7.13 8.86
N MET A 108 1.17 7.01 7.64
CA MET A 108 1.95 6.58 6.48
C MET A 108 3.10 7.53 6.20
N ILE A 109 2.85 8.84 6.18
CA ILE A 109 3.90 9.87 5.99
C ILE A 109 4.93 9.76 7.11
N LYS A 110 4.51 9.64 8.37
CA LYS A 110 5.45 9.44 9.48
C LYS A 110 6.33 8.21 9.28
N GLY A 111 5.73 7.08 8.90
CA GLY A 111 6.47 5.85 8.61
C GLY A 111 7.49 6.02 7.48
N VAL A 112 7.16 6.77 6.43
CA VAL A 112 8.11 7.12 5.36
C VAL A 112 9.27 7.96 5.90
N MET A 113 8.98 8.96 6.74
CA MET A 113 10.01 9.84 7.32
C MET A 113 10.94 9.10 8.29
N ASP A 114 10.45 8.09 8.99
CA ASP A 114 11.25 7.26 9.90
C ASP A 114 12.28 6.36 9.16
N LEU A 115 12.19 6.26 7.82
CA LEU A 115 13.07 5.43 6.97
C LEU A 115 14.12 6.23 6.17
N ILE A 116 14.20 7.54 6.41
CA ILE A 116 15.15 8.49 5.78
C ILE A 116 16.45 8.54 6.57
#